data_AF-A0A7S4DTF2-F1
#
_entry.id   AF-A0A7S4DTF2-F1
#
_cell.length_a   1.000
_cell.length_b   1.000
_cell.length_c   1.000
_cell.angle_alpha   90.00
_cell.angle_beta   90.00
_cell.angle_gamma   90.00
#
_symmetry.space_group_name_H-M   'P 1'
#
loop_
_entity.id
_entity.type
_entity.pdbx_description
1 polymer ?
#
loop_
_entity_poly.entity_id
_entity_poly.type
_entity_poly.pdbx_seq_one_letter_code
_entity_poly.pdbx_strand_id
1 'polypeptide(L)'
;MNSSKCPCRAAYLENKFPGKDKTLYDVNEIDTLFECGPDCTCSEDCCNRFTQGLQIKAEVFRTRWKGWAVRALEDIPQGTFVMEYVGEVLPTDLCGNRDFSYLFTISDDVLIDPMFKGNVARFMNHSCTANLHGIRSESNSSAQRETRITFFANQHILKNQELTINYGYEQTRTPGMCLPCRCYSPACRQILV
;
A
#
# COMPACT_ATOMS: atom_id res chain seq x y z
N MET A 1 4.32 24.49 11.54
CA MET A 1 4.89 24.01 12.83
C MET A 1 6.22 23.31 12.56
N ASN A 2 7.22 23.47 13.42
CA ASN A 2 8.52 22.79 13.27
C ASN A 2 8.33 21.28 13.54
N SER A 3 8.82 20.42 12.63
CA SER A 3 8.63 18.95 12.69
C SER A 3 9.17 18.32 13.99
N SER A 4 10.09 19.00 14.68
CA SER A 4 10.66 18.60 15.97
C SER A 4 9.71 18.69 17.18
N LYS A 5 8.59 19.41 17.07
CA LYS A 5 7.60 19.59 18.17
C LYS A 5 6.25 18.92 17.90
N CYS A 6 6.14 18.12 16.84
CA CYS A 6 4.90 17.45 16.49
C CYS A 6 4.58 16.34 17.51
N PRO A 7 3.42 16.34 18.20
CA PRO A 7 3.05 15.28 19.12
C PRO A 7 2.97 13.90 18.44
N CYS A 8 2.53 13.85 17.17
CA CYS A 8 2.48 12.62 16.38
C CYS A 8 3.87 12.01 16.13
N ARG A 9 4.94 12.78 16.28
CA ARG A 9 6.32 12.27 16.16
C ARG A 9 6.64 11.23 17.22
N ALA A 10 6.05 11.31 18.42
CA ALA A 10 6.29 10.35 19.50
C ALA A 10 5.78 8.94 19.17
N ALA A 11 4.89 8.79 18.18
CA ALA A 11 4.41 7.50 17.71
C ALA A 11 5.41 6.76 16.80
N TYR A 12 6.50 7.41 16.39
CA TYR A 12 7.54 6.82 15.56
C TYR A 12 8.72 6.36 16.40
N LEU A 13 9.24 5.17 16.12
CA LEU A 13 10.59 4.77 16.53
C LEU A 13 11.63 5.70 15.87
N GLU A 14 12.78 5.89 16.53
CA GLU A 14 13.83 6.80 16.10
C GLU A 14 14.14 6.67 14.59
N ASN A 15 14.21 7.81 13.87
CA ASN A 15 14.48 7.97 12.43
C ASN A 15 13.39 7.58 11.42
N LYS A 16 12.20 7.13 11.83
CA LYS A 16 11.12 6.77 10.89
C LYS A 16 10.12 7.90 10.59
N PHE A 17 10.35 9.09 11.16
CA PHE A 17 9.51 10.27 10.91
C PHE A 17 9.83 10.89 9.53
N PRO A 18 8.82 11.27 8.72
CA PRO A 18 9.04 11.79 7.38
C PRO A 18 10.00 12.99 7.30
N GLY A 19 10.84 12.98 6.25
CA GLY A 19 11.63 14.15 5.85
C GLY A 19 10.76 15.32 5.37
N LYS A 20 11.34 16.51 5.26
CA LYS A 20 10.64 17.70 4.74
C LYS A 20 10.20 17.54 3.28
N ASP A 21 10.93 16.74 2.54
CA ASP A 21 10.71 16.37 1.14
C ASP A 21 9.55 15.37 0.96
N LYS A 22 8.90 14.93 2.05
CA LYS A 22 7.92 13.84 2.03
C LYS A 22 8.49 12.61 1.32
N THR A 23 9.65 12.15 1.80
CA THR A 23 10.22 10.83 1.47
C THR A 23 10.30 9.98 2.74
N LEU A 24 9.88 8.71 2.65
CA LEU A 24 10.12 7.72 3.70
C LEU A 24 11.38 6.90 3.39
N TYR A 25 12.30 6.83 4.34
CA TYR A 25 13.47 5.96 4.27
C TYR A 25 13.13 4.60 4.90
N ASP A 26 13.80 3.54 4.45
CA ASP A 26 13.66 2.19 5.00
C ASP A 26 12.21 1.69 5.06
N VAL A 27 11.44 1.96 3.99
CA VAL A 27 10.01 1.61 3.83
C VAL A 27 9.70 0.17 4.24
N ASN A 28 10.59 -0.78 3.97
CA ASN A 28 10.40 -2.20 4.29
C ASN A 28 10.48 -2.52 5.80
N GLU A 29 10.92 -1.58 6.63
CA GLU A 29 11.01 -1.72 8.09
C GLU A 29 9.88 -0.97 8.83
N ILE A 30 8.91 -0.40 8.10
CA ILE A 30 7.83 0.39 8.67
C ILE A 30 6.54 -0.45 8.67
N ASP A 31 6.17 -0.98 9.83
CA ASP A 31 4.91 -1.72 9.97
C ASP A 31 3.70 -0.77 10.00
N THR A 32 3.83 0.39 10.63
CA THR A 32 2.73 1.36 10.79
C THR A 32 3.24 2.79 10.72
N LEU A 33 2.56 3.62 9.94
CA LEU A 33 2.79 5.05 9.75
C LEU A 33 1.73 5.85 10.52
N PHE A 34 2.15 6.84 11.31
CA PHE A 34 1.25 7.68 12.11
C PHE A 34 1.19 9.12 11.62
N GLU A 35 0.16 9.46 10.86
CA GLU A 35 0.00 10.78 10.27
C GLU A 35 -0.69 11.78 11.20
N CYS A 36 -0.44 13.07 10.94
CA CYS A 36 -1.29 14.12 11.46
C CYS A 36 -2.68 14.02 10.82
N GLY A 37 -3.73 14.00 11.63
CA GLY A 37 -5.11 13.98 11.17
C GLY A 37 -5.84 15.31 11.38
N PRO A 38 -7.17 15.34 11.21
CA PRO A 38 -7.99 16.55 11.33
C PRO A 38 -7.88 17.25 12.69
N ASP A 39 -7.63 16.50 13.77
CA ASP A 39 -7.50 17.04 15.14
C ASP A 39 -6.14 17.68 15.42
N CYS A 40 -5.19 17.56 14.48
CA CYS A 40 -3.89 18.21 14.59
C CYS A 40 -4.00 19.68 14.18
N THR A 41 -3.36 20.56 14.95
CA THR A 41 -3.33 22.02 14.70
C THR A 41 -2.35 22.44 13.59
N CYS A 42 -1.70 21.48 12.92
CA CYS A 42 -0.80 21.74 11.80
C CYS A 42 -1.58 21.94 10.49
N SER A 43 -1.01 22.73 9.57
CA SER A 43 -1.58 22.98 8.24
C SER A 43 -1.67 21.73 7.37
N GLU A 44 -2.38 21.84 6.24
CA GLU A 44 -2.44 20.81 5.19
C GLU A 44 -1.05 20.50 4.59
N ASP A 45 -0.16 21.50 4.54
CA ASP A 45 1.23 21.33 4.10
C ASP A 45 2.15 20.65 5.13
N CYS A 46 1.59 20.05 6.19
CA CYS A 46 2.38 19.33 7.18
C CYS A 46 3.17 18.18 6.52
N CYS A 47 4.46 18.06 6.83
CA CYS A 47 5.30 16.95 6.37
C CYS A 47 4.78 15.58 6.85
N ASN A 48 3.99 15.55 7.92
CA ASN A 48 3.37 14.35 8.48
C ASN A 48 1.93 14.13 7.97
N ARG A 49 1.52 14.81 6.89
CA ARG A 49 0.33 14.52 6.07
C ARG A 49 0.83 14.06 4.70
N PHE A 50 1.22 12.80 4.60
CA PHE A 50 2.03 12.29 3.50
C PHE A 50 1.17 11.62 2.42
N THR A 51 0.23 10.80 2.87
CA THR A 51 -0.70 10.02 2.03
C THR A 51 -1.99 10.78 1.73
N GLN A 52 -2.21 11.92 2.40
CA GLN A 52 -3.40 12.76 2.27
C GLN A 52 -3.28 13.65 1.02
N GLY A 53 -4.00 13.30 -0.06
CA GLY A 53 -4.21 14.15 -1.23
C GLY A 53 -3.20 14.03 -2.39
N LEU A 54 -2.15 13.20 -2.26
CA LEU A 54 -1.18 12.96 -3.34
C LEU A 54 -1.54 11.68 -4.12
N GLN A 55 -1.62 11.76 -5.44
CA GLN A 55 -1.68 10.57 -6.30
C GLN A 55 -0.64 10.73 -7.41
N ILE A 56 0.25 9.75 -7.53
CA ILE A 56 1.19 9.69 -8.66
C ILE A 56 0.41 9.52 -9.97
N LYS A 57 1.03 9.89 -11.10
CA LYS A 57 0.45 9.56 -12.40
C LYS A 57 0.67 8.09 -12.72
N ALA A 58 -0.42 7.35 -12.80
CA ALA A 58 -0.43 5.94 -13.17
C ALA A 58 -1.54 5.65 -14.18
N GLU A 59 -1.38 4.57 -14.95
CA GLU A 59 -2.42 4.09 -15.86
C GLU A 59 -2.65 2.59 -15.71
N VAL A 60 -3.90 2.19 -15.99
CA VAL A 60 -4.28 0.79 -16.09
C VAL A 60 -4.02 0.31 -17.52
N PHE A 61 -3.28 -0.79 -17.69
CA PHE A 61 -2.95 -1.35 -18.99
C PHE A 61 -3.15 -2.87 -19.02
N ARG A 62 -3.28 -3.43 -20.23
CA ARG A 62 -3.45 -4.88 -20.42
C ARG A 62 -2.08 -5.55 -20.60
N THR A 63 -1.83 -6.57 -19.79
CA THR A 63 -0.65 -7.45 -19.92
C THR A 63 -0.96 -8.68 -20.76
N ARG A 64 0.09 -9.36 -21.22
CA ARG A 64 -0.04 -10.60 -22.00
C ARG A 64 -0.57 -11.79 -21.17
N TRP A 65 -0.21 -11.86 -19.88
CA TRP A 65 -0.39 -13.09 -19.08
C TRP A 65 -1.01 -12.93 -17.70
N LYS A 66 -1.07 -11.70 -17.16
CA LYS A 66 -1.58 -11.39 -15.81
C LYS A 66 -2.92 -10.64 -15.85
N GLY A 67 -3.45 -10.38 -17.04
CA GLY A 67 -4.66 -9.60 -17.20
C GLY A 67 -4.38 -8.10 -17.14
N TRP A 68 -5.16 -7.36 -16.36
CA TRP A 68 -4.97 -5.92 -16.17
C TRP A 68 -3.83 -5.66 -15.17
N ALA A 69 -3.16 -4.52 -15.31
CA ALA A 69 -2.04 -4.10 -14.49
C ALA A 69 -2.04 -2.58 -14.35
N VAL A 70 -1.23 -2.07 -13.42
CA VAL A 70 -0.97 -0.64 -13.27
C VAL A 70 0.49 -0.36 -13.62
N ARG A 71 0.79 0.74 -14.31
CA ARG A 71 2.17 1.20 -14.54
C ARG A 71 2.33 2.68 -14.24
N ALA A 72 3.56 3.08 -13.91
CA ALA A 72 3.93 4.47 -13.67
C ALA A 72 3.95 5.29 -14.97
N LEU A 73 3.49 6.55 -14.94
CA LEU A 73 3.58 7.49 -16.07
C LEU A 73 4.73 8.51 -15.93
N GLU A 74 5.42 8.47 -14.80
CA GLU A 74 6.60 9.27 -14.45
C GLU A 74 7.57 8.44 -13.61
N ASP A 75 8.79 8.91 -13.45
CA ASP A 75 9.76 8.27 -12.57
C ASP A 75 9.36 8.50 -11.11
N ILE A 76 9.43 7.45 -10.29
CA ILE A 76 9.03 7.46 -8.89
C ILE A 76 10.28 7.16 -8.04
N PRO A 77 10.81 8.15 -7.30
CA PRO A 77 11.89 7.92 -6.35
C PRO A 77 11.52 6.90 -5.27
N GLN A 78 12.51 6.15 -4.78
CA GLN A 78 12.34 5.31 -3.59
C GLN A 78 11.83 6.14 -2.41
N GLY A 79 10.95 5.57 -1.60
CA GLY A 79 10.34 6.23 -0.44
C GLY A 79 9.13 7.09 -0.76
N THR A 80 8.78 7.21 -2.04
CA THR A 80 7.63 8.02 -2.48
C THR A 80 6.32 7.29 -2.22
N PHE A 81 5.32 8.00 -1.71
CA PHE A 81 3.95 7.49 -1.62
C PHE A 81 3.35 7.37 -3.02
N VAL A 82 2.76 6.22 -3.30
CA VAL A 82 2.24 5.88 -4.62
C VAL A 82 0.72 5.97 -4.60
N MET A 83 0.04 5.13 -3.81
CA MET A 83 -1.41 5.14 -3.73
C MET A 83 -1.92 4.40 -2.49
N GLU A 84 -3.15 4.70 -2.11
CA GLU A 84 -3.91 3.93 -1.12
C GLU A 84 -4.60 2.73 -1.77
N TYR A 85 -4.81 1.64 -1.04
CA TYR A 85 -5.72 0.57 -1.43
C TYR A 85 -7.13 0.90 -0.92
N VAL A 86 -7.97 1.43 -1.81
CA VAL A 86 -9.31 1.87 -1.44
C VAL A 86 -10.31 0.79 -1.79
N GLY A 87 -11.17 0.47 -0.82
CA GLY A 87 -12.28 -0.47 -0.96
C GLY A 87 -13.31 -0.32 0.15
N GLU A 88 -14.33 -1.18 0.16
CA GLU A 88 -15.26 -1.29 1.28
C GLU A 88 -14.57 -2.01 2.44
N VAL A 89 -14.55 -1.39 3.63
CA VAL A 89 -14.01 -1.99 4.85
C VAL A 89 -15.08 -2.88 5.45
N LEU A 90 -14.80 -4.19 5.52
CA LEU A 90 -15.76 -5.20 5.94
C LEU A 90 -15.14 -6.10 7.02
N PRO A 91 -15.94 -6.55 7.99
CA PRO A 91 -15.58 -7.69 8.83
C PRO A 91 -15.21 -8.93 8.00
N THR A 92 -14.17 -9.67 8.40
CA THR A 92 -13.67 -10.84 7.67
C THR A 92 -14.73 -11.94 7.52
N ASP A 93 -15.63 -12.10 8.49
CA ASP A 93 -16.72 -13.09 8.48
C ASP A 93 -17.80 -12.80 7.42
N LEU A 94 -17.93 -11.55 6.96
CA LEU A 94 -18.84 -11.15 5.89
C LEU A 94 -18.28 -11.39 4.48
N CYS A 95 -17.07 -11.95 4.37
CA CYS A 95 -16.40 -12.21 3.10
C CYS A 95 -17.13 -13.26 2.24
N GLY A 96 -17.81 -14.23 2.85
CA GLY A 96 -18.61 -15.24 2.13
C GLY A 96 -17.85 -15.91 0.96
N ASN A 97 -18.51 -15.99 -0.21
CA ASN A 97 -17.96 -16.53 -1.47
C ASN A 97 -17.35 -15.44 -2.39
N ARG A 98 -16.88 -14.31 -1.84
CA ARG A 98 -16.27 -13.25 -2.65
C ARG A 98 -14.95 -13.73 -3.25
N ASP A 99 -14.59 -13.12 -4.38
CA ASP A 99 -13.34 -13.43 -5.06
C ASP A 99 -12.15 -12.94 -4.21
N PHE A 100 -11.47 -13.87 -3.54
CA PHE A 100 -10.34 -13.61 -2.65
C PHE A 100 -9.14 -12.97 -3.36
N SER A 101 -9.11 -12.91 -4.69
CA SER A 101 -7.97 -12.38 -5.45
C SER A 101 -7.73 -10.87 -5.28
N TYR A 102 -8.70 -10.13 -4.72
CA TYR A 102 -8.60 -8.67 -4.54
C TYR A 102 -8.71 -8.20 -3.09
N LEU A 103 -8.78 -9.12 -2.13
CA LEU A 103 -8.98 -8.76 -0.73
C LEU A 103 -7.67 -8.39 -0.06
N PHE A 104 -7.69 -7.33 0.73
CA PHE A 104 -6.54 -6.93 1.54
C PHE A 104 -6.90 -6.97 3.02
N THR A 105 -6.29 -7.87 3.77
CA THR A 105 -6.54 -8.00 5.21
C THR A 105 -5.85 -6.86 5.96
N ILE A 106 -6.62 -6.07 6.71
CA ILE A 106 -6.06 -5.04 7.61
C ILE A 106 -5.64 -5.72 8.91
N SER A 107 -6.53 -6.54 9.48
CA SER A 107 -6.35 -7.33 10.71
C SER A 107 -7.15 -8.62 10.61
N ASP A 108 -7.00 -9.55 11.55
CA ASP A 108 -7.72 -10.83 11.54
C ASP A 108 -9.24 -10.68 11.32
N ASP A 109 -9.84 -9.64 11.91
CA ASP A 109 -11.27 -9.39 11.84
C ASP A 109 -11.72 -8.39 10.77
N VAL A 110 -10.80 -7.74 10.03
CA VAL A 110 -11.14 -6.65 9.10
C VAL A 110 -10.35 -6.74 7.80
N LEU A 111 -11.06 -6.62 6.68
CA LEU A 111 -10.50 -6.59 5.33
C LEU A 111 -11.01 -5.40 4.51
N ILE A 112 -10.32 -5.15 3.40
CA ILE A 112 -10.73 -4.20 2.35
C ILE A 112 -11.16 -5.00 1.12
N ASP A 113 -12.40 -4.79 0.68
CA ASP A 113 -12.93 -5.35 -0.55
C ASP A 113 -13.16 -4.27 -1.61
N PRO A 114 -12.34 -4.22 -2.67
CA PRO A 114 -12.46 -3.25 -3.75
C PRO A 114 -13.35 -3.75 -4.91
N MET A 115 -14.18 -4.78 -4.72
CA MET A 115 -14.97 -5.40 -5.79
C MET A 115 -15.98 -4.43 -6.40
N PHE A 116 -16.78 -3.75 -5.58
CA PHE A 116 -17.84 -2.85 -6.04
C PHE A 116 -17.46 -1.37 -5.94
N LYS A 117 -16.68 -1.00 -4.93
CA LYS A 117 -16.13 0.34 -4.74
C LYS A 117 -14.65 0.19 -4.49
N GLY A 118 -13.82 0.73 -5.37
CA GLY A 118 -12.38 0.71 -5.18
C GLY A 118 -11.66 1.61 -6.17
N ASN A 119 -10.38 1.84 -5.95
CA ASN A 119 -9.55 2.65 -6.85
C ASN A 119 -8.69 1.79 -7.78
N VAL A 120 -7.80 2.43 -8.54
CA VAL A 120 -6.89 1.78 -9.50
C VAL A 120 -5.97 0.73 -8.86
N ALA A 121 -5.74 0.79 -7.55
CA ALA A 121 -4.86 -0.12 -6.82
C ALA A 121 -5.30 -1.58 -6.92
N ARG A 122 -6.60 -1.85 -7.09
CA ARG A 122 -7.16 -3.20 -7.30
C ARG A 122 -6.60 -3.95 -8.52
N PHE A 123 -5.95 -3.23 -9.44
CA PHE A 123 -5.33 -3.81 -10.64
C PHE A 123 -3.83 -4.06 -10.48
N MET A 124 -3.23 -3.77 -9.31
CA MET A 124 -1.80 -4.06 -9.08
C MET A 124 -1.58 -5.56 -8.97
N ASN A 125 -0.68 -6.08 -9.80
CA ASN A 125 -0.35 -7.50 -9.81
C ASN A 125 0.68 -7.87 -8.75
N HIS A 126 0.77 -9.17 -8.49
CA HIS A 126 1.85 -9.74 -7.69
C HIS A 126 3.22 -9.66 -8.37
N SER A 127 4.25 -9.38 -7.58
CA SER A 127 5.64 -9.75 -7.87
C SER A 127 6.35 -10.32 -6.63
N CYS A 128 7.18 -11.34 -6.83
CA CYS A 128 8.06 -11.86 -5.75
C CYS A 128 9.17 -10.88 -5.38
N THR A 129 9.50 -9.95 -6.28
CA THR A 129 10.39 -8.80 -6.05
C THR A 129 9.61 -7.54 -6.34
N ALA A 130 8.55 -7.32 -5.55
CA ALA A 130 7.65 -6.19 -5.68
C ALA A 130 8.39 -4.86 -5.50
N ASN A 131 8.04 -3.88 -6.32
CA ASN A 131 8.57 -2.52 -6.26
C ASN A 131 7.77 -1.59 -5.35
N LEU A 132 6.63 -2.06 -4.85
CA LEU A 132 5.82 -1.38 -3.85
C LEU A 132 5.77 -2.20 -2.56
N HIS A 133 5.81 -1.51 -1.43
CA HIS A 133 5.59 -2.07 -0.10
C HIS A 133 4.34 -1.43 0.51
N GLY A 134 3.47 -2.26 1.10
CA GLY A 134 2.24 -1.83 1.75
C GLY A 134 2.49 -1.54 3.21
N ILE A 135 2.11 -0.35 3.67
CA ILE A 135 2.23 0.10 5.06
C ILE A 135 0.85 0.43 5.59
N ARG A 136 0.58 0.02 6.83
CA ARG A 136 -0.61 0.45 7.57
C ARG A 136 -0.45 1.92 7.95
N SER A 137 -1.34 2.78 7.50
CA SER A 137 -1.34 4.21 7.84
C SER A 137 -2.52 4.55 8.74
N GLU A 138 -2.22 5.18 9.87
CA GLU A 138 -3.20 5.68 10.83
C GLU A 138 -3.08 7.19 10.93
N SER A 139 -4.19 7.91 10.86
CA SER A 139 -4.22 9.35 11.13
C SER A 139 -4.71 9.63 12.55
N ASN A 140 -4.12 10.62 13.22
CA ASN A 140 -4.58 11.05 14.53
C ASN A 140 -5.98 11.71 14.43
N SER A 141 -7.01 10.96 14.84
CA SER A 141 -8.42 11.38 14.90
C SER A 141 -9.05 10.80 16.17
N SER A 142 -9.75 11.66 16.91
CA SER A 142 -10.47 11.37 18.16
C SER A 142 -11.80 10.66 17.93
N ALA A 143 -12.36 10.76 16.72
CA ALA A 143 -13.62 10.13 16.36
C ALA A 143 -13.47 8.64 16.04
N GLN A 144 -12.38 8.25 15.35
CA GLN A 144 -12.09 6.86 15.00
C GLN A 144 -10.65 6.70 14.48
N ARG A 145 -9.96 5.62 14.87
CA ARG A 145 -8.71 5.21 14.20
C ARG A 145 -9.06 4.62 12.85
N GLU A 146 -9.04 5.46 11.82
CA GLU A 146 -9.15 4.99 10.44
C GLU A 146 -7.80 4.40 10.01
N THR A 147 -7.79 3.08 9.84
CA THR A 147 -6.62 2.35 9.35
C THR A 147 -6.71 2.22 7.84
N ARG A 148 -5.71 2.73 7.14
CA ARG A 148 -5.62 2.69 5.68
C ARG A 148 -4.44 1.84 5.24
N ILE A 149 -4.53 1.21 4.09
CA ILE A 149 -3.40 0.49 3.48
C ILE A 149 -2.82 1.37 2.38
N THR A 150 -1.56 1.75 2.53
CA THR A 150 -0.89 2.72 1.66
C THR A 150 0.38 2.12 1.09
N PHE A 151 0.61 2.34 -0.20
CA PHE A 151 1.77 1.79 -0.90
C PHE A 151 2.83 2.83 -1.15
N PHE A 152 4.07 2.43 -0.91
CA PHE A 152 5.27 3.24 -1.10
C PHE A 152 6.25 2.51 -2.01
N ALA A 153 6.98 3.29 -2.80
CA ALA A 153 8.05 2.75 -3.63
C ALA A 153 9.21 2.27 -2.74
N ASN A 154 9.53 0.98 -2.77
CA ASN A 154 10.66 0.43 -1.99
C ASN A 154 11.98 0.43 -2.78
N GLN A 155 11.95 0.93 -4.01
CA GLN A 155 13.07 1.15 -4.92
C GLN A 155 12.70 2.27 -5.90
N HIS A 156 13.66 2.75 -6.69
CA HIS A 156 13.37 3.67 -7.78
C HIS A 156 12.59 2.96 -8.90
N ILE A 157 11.48 3.55 -9.36
CA ILE A 157 10.61 3.00 -10.40
C ILE A 157 10.65 3.94 -11.61
N LEU A 158 11.04 3.43 -12.76
CA LEU A 158 11.08 4.19 -14.01
C LEU A 158 9.69 4.31 -14.63
N LYS A 159 9.47 5.37 -15.39
CA LYS A 159 8.30 5.53 -16.24
C LYS A 159 8.05 4.27 -17.08
N ASN A 160 6.77 3.89 -17.18
CA ASN A 160 6.22 2.70 -17.82
C ASN A 160 6.52 1.36 -17.14
N GLN A 161 7.26 1.33 -16.02
CA GLN A 161 7.39 0.10 -15.23
C GLN A 161 6.06 -0.24 -14.56
N GLU A 162 5.76 -1.55 -14.52
CA GLU A 162 4.59 -2.07 -13.83
C GLU A 162 4.73 -1.86 -12.30
N LEU A 163 3.66 -1.38 -11.68
CA LEU A 163 3.52 -1.27 -10.24
C LEU A 163 3.01 -2.60 -9.69
N THR A 164 3.79 -3.19 -8.78
CA THR A 164 3.57 -4.56 -8.28
C THR A 164 3.73 -4.61 -6.77
N ILE A 165 2.92 -5.46 -6.14
CA ILE A 165 2.92 -5.68 -4.69
C ILE A 165 3.21 -7.15 -4.38
N ASN A 166 3.65 -7.45 -3.16
CA ASN A 166 3.71 -8.83 -2.70
C ASN A 166 2.35 -9.16 -2.08
N TYR A 167 1.63 -10.16 -2.60
CA TYR A 167 0.30 -10.51 -2.09
C TYR A 167 0.37 -11.22 -0.73
N GLY A 168 1.57 -11.53 -0.23
CA GLY A 168 1.76 -11.90 1.17
C GLY A 168 1.18 -13.26 1.56
N TYR A 169 0.76 -14.09 0.61
CA TYR A 169 0.14 -15.37 0.94
C TYR A 169 1.07 -16.23 1.81
N GLU A 170 0.65 -16.43 3.07
CA GLU A 170 1.24 -17.41 3.95
C GLU A 170 1.06 -18.80 3.33
N GLN A 171 2.04 -19.67 3.57
CA GLN A 171 2.27 -20.91 2.83
C GLN A 171 1.27 -22.03 3.20
N THR A 172 -0.01 -21.73 3.43
CA THR A 172 -1.04 -22.75 3.53
C THR A 172 -1.36 -23.23 2.12
N ARG A 173 -0.53 -24.15 1.63
CA ARG A 173 -0.77 -24.89 0.37
C ARG A 173 -2.04 -25.71 0.52
N THR A 174 -3.21 -25.12 0.26
CA THR A 174 -4.43 -25.91 0.04
C THR A 174 -4.22 -26.67 -1.27
N PRO A 175 -4.19 -28.02 -1.25
CA PRO A 175 -4.01 -28.80 -2.47
C PRO A 175 -5.08 -28.44 -3.49
N GLY A 176 -4.67 -27.95 -4.67
CA GLY A 176 -5.57 -27.58 -5.76
C GLY A 176 -5.88 -26.08 -5.92
N MET A 177 -5.40 -25.20 -5.02
CA MET A 177 -5.62 -23.74 -5.11
C MET A 177 -4.39 -22.94 -5.56
N CYS A 178 -3.28 -23.60 -5.90
CA CYS A 178 -2.03 -22.95 -6.31
C CYS A 178 -2.09 -22.45 -7.75
N LEU A 179 -2.10 -21.14 -7.97
CA LEU A 179 -2.00 -20.53 -9.31
C LEU A 179 -0.52 -20.34 -9.69
N PRO A 180 -0.12 -20.52 -10.96
CA PRO A 180 1.27 -20.29 -11.35
C PRO A 180 1.63 -18.80 -11.28
N CYS A 181 2.75 -18.47 -10.62
CA CYS A 181 3.26 -17.11 -10.57
C CYS A 181 3.92 -16.73 -11.89
N ARG A 182 3.42 -15.63 -12.48
CA ARG A 182 3.90 -15.07 -13.74
C ARG A 182 4.50 -13.68 -13.54
N CYS A 183 5.19 -13.47 -12.41
CA CYS A 183 5.88 -12.20 -12.15
C CYS A 183 7.18 -12.03 -12.96
N TYR A 184 7.74 -13.14 -13.48
CA TYR A 184 8.98 -13.18 -14.27
C TYR A 184 10.23 -12.64 -13.57
N SER A 185 10.16 -12.41 -12.26
CA SER A 185 11.34 -12.08 -11.46
C SER A 185 12.34 -13.26 -11.47
N PRO A 186 13.65 -13.01 -11.54
CA PRO A 186 14.67 -14.05 -11.34
C PRO A 186 14.55 -14.76 -9.99
N ALA A 187 14.01 -14.08 -8.97
CA ALA A 187 13.75 -14.64 -7.64
C ALA A 187 12.28 -15.12 -7.46
N CYS A 188 11.61 -15.52 -8.56
CA CYS A 188 10.23 -15.98 -8.52
C CYS A 188 10.05 -17.27 -7.71
N ARG A 189 9.06 -17.28 -6.82
CA ARG A 189 8.64 -18.44 -6.01
C ARG A 189 7.75 -19.45 -6.77
N GLN A 190 7.58 -19.25 -8.07
CA GLN A 190 6.82 -20.10 -9.02
C GLN A 190 5.30 -20.19 -8.82
N ILE A 191 4.78 -19.93 -7.62
CA ILE A 191 3.38 -20.09 -7.26
C ILE A 191 2.83 -18.80 -6.63
N LEU A 192 1.63 -18.40 -7.06
CA LEU A 192 0.72 -17.52 -6.34
C LEU A 192 -0.12 -18.44 -5.45
N VAL A 193 0.02 -18.29 -4.13
CA VAL A 193 -0.78 -19.09 -3.19
C VAL A 193 -2.16 -18.46 -3.05
#